data_AF-A0AAE3MFN2-F1
#
_entry.id   AF-A0AAE3MFN2-F1
#
_cell.length_a   1.000
_cell.length_b   1.000
_cell.length_c   1.000
_cell.angle_alpha   90.00
_cell.angle_beta   90.00
_cell.angle_gamma   90.00
#
_symmetry.space_group_name_H-M   'P 1'
#
loop_
_entity.id
_entity.type
_entity.pdbx_description
1 polymer ?
#
loop_
_entity_poly.entity_id
_entity_poly.type
_entity_poly.pdbx_seq_one_letter_code
_entity_poly.pdbx_strand_id
1 'polypeptide(L)'
;MKKIIVGSEEWCNFPQLNIPGIKARIDSGAKTSALHAVNISPFNKNGIPWISFDVHPLQNDGKTTVHCEAPVLDKRRVKSSSGSSEIRFVIKTVFSIGNEAWEVEVTLTNRDSMGYRMLLGRQAMSGKILVDPEASFVLGDLSKETLSGFYHTKITKPTGLKIGLLASNPDLYSNLRIMEAGQERGHEMEFLSIKDCYIKLDGENPEMHYRGGRILNDFDAIIPRIRPSATFYGCALTRHFEAMGVYTLNSASAITQSRDKLYSLQLLINNGLPIPTTGFANSPLDTDELIKMVGGAPLIVKLLEGTQGKGVVLAETKKAAESLINAFKSLRANILVQEFIKEANGKDIRCFVVNGKVVASIMRTAAPGEFRANIHMGGTASITKISAEEKKIALLAAKTLNLKVAGVDIIRGKNGAMLLEVNSSPGLEGIEGASNKDIAGKMIEAVEKDLKYTKEK
;
A
#
# COMPACT_ATOMS: atom_id res chain seq x y z
N MET A 1 -34.24 -8.20 -28.12
CA MET A 1 -32.83 -7.99 -28.53
C MET A 1 -31.99 -9.13 -28.01
N LYS A 2 -31.08 -9.66 -28.83
CA LYS A 2 -30.11 -10.68 -28.41
C LYS A 2 -29.10 -9.98 -27.49
N LYS A 3 -28.90 -10.49 -26.28
CA LYS A 3 -27.87 -9.97 -25.35
C LYS A 3 -26.50 -10.43 -25.82
N ILE A 4 -25.50 -9.57 -25.73
CA ILE A 4 -24.10 -9.95 -25.97
C ILE A 4 -23.56 -10.72 -24.77
N ILE A 5 -22.68 -11.70 -25.01
CA ILE A 5 -21.98 -12.43 -23.95
C ILE A 5 -20.61 -11.78 -23.76
N VAL A 6 -20.26 -11.51 -22.51
CA VAL A 6 -18.96 -10.94 -22.11
C VAL A 6 -18.35 -11.78 -20.99
N GLY A 7 -17.03 -11.77 -20.86
CA GLY A 7 -16.33 -12.36 -19.73
C GLY A 7 -16.40 -11.52 -18.46
N SER A 8 -15.68 -11.95 -17.42
CA SER A 8 -15.50 -11.19 -16.18
C SER A 8 -14.64 -9.92 -16.37
N GLU A 9 -13.88 -9.86 -17.45
CA GLU A 9 -13.05 -8.74 -17.88
C GLU A 9 -13.18 -8.55 -19.40
N GLU A 10 -13.23 -7.30 -19.85
CA GLU A 10 -13.29 -6.96 -21.27
C GLU A 10 -12.54 -5.67 -21.58
N TRP A 11 -12.13 -5.51 -22.84
CA TRP A 11 -11.74 -4.22 -23.38
C TRP A 11 -12.96 -3.46 -23.88
N CYS A 12 -13.03 -2.18 -23.52
CA CYS A 12 -14.07 -1.27 -23.97
C CYS A 12 -13.44 0.06 -24.38
N ASN A 13 -14.25 0.94 -24.98
CA ASN A 13 -13.82 2.27 -25.38
C ASN A 13 -14.89 3.32 -25.09
N PHE A 14 -14.45 4.57 -24.99
CA PHE A 14 -15.29 5.75 -24.82
C PHE A 14 -14.97 6.75 -25.94
N PRO A 15 -15.67 6.68 -27.09
CA PRO A 15 -15.35 7.51 -28.26
C PRO A 15 -15.41 9.00 -27.94
N GLN A 16 -16.41 9.43 -27.15
CA GLN A 16 -16.58 10.83 -26.78
C GLN A 16 -15.51 11.38 -25.83
N LEU A 17 -14.77 10.48 -25.15
CA LEU A 17 -13.68 10.84 -24.25
C LEU A 17 -12.31 10.62 -24.91
N ASN A 18 -12.26 10.20 -26.18
CA ASN A 18 -11.03 9.82 -26.88
C ASN A 18 -10.24 8.71 -26.16
N ILE A 19 -10.93 7.76 -25.55
CA ILE A 19 -10.33 6.58 -24.90
C ILE A 19 -10.59 5.37 -25.81
N PRO A 20 -9.67 5.03 -26.73
CA PRO A 20 -9.86 3.95 -27.71
C PRO A 20 -9.78 2.53 -27.11
N GLY A 21 -9.23 2.38 -25.90
CA GLY A 21 -9.15 1.08 -25.23
C GLY A 21 -8.85 1.19 -23.74
N ILE A 22 -9.77 0.73 -22.91
CA ILE A 22 -9.62 0.66 -21.46
C ILE A 22 -10.17 -0.68 -20.96
N LYS A 23 -9.40 -1.33 -20.09
CA LYS A 23 -9.79 -2.61 -19.51
C LYS A 23 -10.84 -2.39 -18.43
N ALA A 24 -11.99 -3.04 -18.57
CA ALA A 24 -13.10 -2.96 -17.65
C ALA A 24 -13.29 -4.28 -16.88
N ARG A 25 -13.50 -4.16 -15.56
CA ARG A 25 -14.08 -5.24 -14.76
C ARG A 25 -15.60 -5.22 -14.94
N ILE A 26 -16.16 -6.37 -15.28
CA ILE A 26 -17.60 -6.54 -15.42
C ILE A 26 -18.17 -6.96 -14.06
N ASP A 27 -18.92 -6.06 -13.42
CA ASP A 27 -19.35 -6.24 -12.03
C ASP A 27 -20.88 -6.13 -11.91
N SER A 28 -21.53 -7.29 -11.85
CA SER A 28 -22.97 -7.38 -11.63
C SER A 28 -23.38 -7.06 -10.17
N GLY A 29 -22.46 -6.99 -9.22
CA GLY A 29 -22.72 -6.50 -7.87
C GLY A 29 -22.86 -4.98 -7.82
N ALA A 30 -22.09 -4.27 -8.65
CA ALA A 30 -22.12 -2.81 -8.72
C ALA A 30 -23.40 -2.29 -9.40
N LYS A 31 -24.08 -1.32 -8.77
CA LYS A 31 -25.26 -0.65 -9.38
C LYS A 31 -24.82 0.26 -10.53
N THR A 32 -23.84 1.12 -10.27
CA THR A 32 -23.36 2.18 -11.17
C THR A 32 -21.97 1.86 -11.70
N SER A 33 -21.69 2.25 -12.94
CA SER A 33 -20.34 2.18 -13.51
C SER A 33 -19.42 3.28 -12.94
N ALA A 34 -18.12 3.01 -12.93
CA ALA A 34 -17.11 3.94 -12.44
C ALA A 34 -15.87 3.94 -13.34
N LEU A 35 -15.40 5.14 -13.68
CA LEU A 35 -14.19 5.37 -14.46
C LEU A 35 -13.14 6.00 -13.54
N HIS A 36 -11.92 5.45 -13.61
CA HIS A 36 -10.73 6.03 -13.01
C HIS A 36 -10.51 7.42 -13.60
N ALA A 37 -10.48 8.43 -12.74
CA ALA A 37 -10.22 9.80 -13.11
C ALA A 37 -9.43 10.50 -12.01
N VAL A 38 -8.44 11.30 -12.43
CA VAL A 38 -7.63 12.18 -11.59
C VAL A 38 -7.73 13.63 -12.08
N ASN A 39 -7.17 14.57 -11.32
CA ASN A 39 -7.23 16.02 -11.64
C ASN A 39 -8.66 16.53 -11.91
N ILE A 40 -9.65 15.96 -11.23
CA ILE A 40 -11.08 16.26 -11.42
C ILE A 40 -11.36 17.71 -10.98
N SER A 41 -11.64 18.58 -11.94
CA SER A 41 -11.87 20.00 -11.71
C SER A 41 -13.17 20.48 -12.39
N PRO A 42 -14.17 20.98 -11.63
CA PRO A 42 -15.38 21.54 -12.20
C PRO A 42 -15.12 22.93 -12.78
N PHE A 43 -15.71 23.21 -13.94
CA PHE A 43 -15.68 24.52 -14.58
C PHE A 43 -17.02 24.81 -15.26
N ASN A 44 -17.23 26.05 -15.69
CA ASN A 44 -18.43 26.43 -16.44
C ASN A 44 -18.06 26.77 -17.88
N LYS A 45 -18.81 26.21 -18.83
CA LYS A 45 -18.68 26.48 -20.26
C LYS A 45 -20.02 27.01 -20.76
N ASN A 46 -20.08 28.29 -21.12
CA ASN A 46 -21.31 28.94 -21.58
C ASN A 46 -22.51 28.78 -20.62
N GLY A 47 -22.28 28.89 -19.30
CA GLY A 47 -23.32 28.73 -18.28
C GLY A 47 -23.72 27.28 -17.95
N ILE A 48 -23.14 26.30 -18.65
CA ILE A 48 -23.37 24.87 -18.38
C ILE A 48 -22.26 24.37 -17.44
N PRO A 49 -22.59 23.62 -16.36
CA PRO A 49 -21.60 22.95 -15.53
C PRO A 49 -20.88 21.84 -16.29
N TRP A 50 -19.55 21.91 -16.33
CA TRP A 50 -18.66 20.92 -16.94
C TRP A 50 -17.64 20.41 -15.91
N ILE A 51 -17.03 19.28 -16.24
CA ILE A 51 -15.93 18.70 -15.48
C ILE A 51 -14.77 18.42 -16.43
N SER A 52 -13.57 18.85 -16.04
CA SER A 52 -12.30 18.48 -16.66
C SER A 52 -11.63 17.44 -15.77
N PHE A 53 -11.04 16.42 -16.38
CA PHE A 53 -10.38 15.32 -15.66
C PHE A 53 -9.41 14.59 -16.57
N ASP A 54 -8.44 13.92 -15.98
CA ASP A 54 -7.48 13.07 -16.68
C ASP A 54 -7.78 11.59 -16.42
N VAL A 55 -7.59 10.75 -17.44
CA VAL A 55 -7.73 9.30 -17.33
C VAL A 55 -6.40 8.64 -17.67
N HIS A 56 -5.96 7.73 -16.79
CA HIS A 56 -4.90 6.76 -17.07
C HIS A 56 -5.53 5.44 -17.52
N PRO A 57 -5.63 5.16 -18.83
CA PRO A 57 -6.43 4.03 -19.34
C PRO A 57 -5.72 2.68 -19.20
N LEU A 58 -4.40 2.69 -19.02
CA LEU A 58 -3.57 1.49 -18.93
C LEU A 58 -3.30 1.12 -17.47
N GLN A 59 -3.16 -0.18 -17.22
CA GLN A 59 -2.89 -0.72 -15.89
C GLN A 59 -1.41 -0.59 -15.56
N ASN A 60 -1.09 -0.23 -14.31
CA ASN A 60 0.28 -0.03 -13.83
C ASN A 60 1.09 1.00 -14.66
N ASP A 61 0.39 1.94 -15.29
CA ASP A 61 0.97 3.02 -16.09
C ASP A 61 0.32 4.34 -15.70
N GLY A 62 1.12 5.22 -15.10
CA GLY A 62 0.71 6.57 -14.73
C GLY A 62 1.14 7.64 -15.73
N LYS A 63 1.77 7.25 -16.84
CA LYS A 63 2.34 8.18 -17.84
C LYS A 63 1.38 8.46 -18.99
N THR A 64 0.62 7.44 -19.40
CA THR A 64 -0.39 7.56 -20.45
C THR A 64 -1.58 8.33 -19.90
N THR A 65 -1.83 9.51 -20.45
CA THR A 65 -2.85 10.41 -19.93
C THR A 65 -3.76 10.87 -21.06
N VAL A 66 -5.07 10.64 -20.89
CA VAL A 66 -6.11 11.15 -21.77
C VAL A 66 -6.85 12.27 -21.04
N HIS A 67 -6.61 13.50 -21.45
CA HIS A 67 -7.34 14.66 -20.94
C HIS A 67 -8.78 14.66 -21.49
N CYS A 68 -9.75 14.78 -20.60
CA CYS A 68 -11.17 14.68 -20.89
C CYS A 68 -11.94 15.88 -20.36
N GLU A 69 -12.96 16.30 -21.10
CA GLU A 69 -13.96 17.26 -20.65
C GLU A 69 -15.36 16.68 -20.92
N ALA A 70 -16.27 16.81 -19.97
CA ALA A 70 -17.67 16.41 -20.16
C ALA A 70 -18.64 17.32 -19.39
N PRO A 71 -19.88 17.50 -19.87
CA PRO A 71 -20.94 18.11 -19.07
C PRO A 71 -21.22 17.31 -17.79
N VAL A 72 -21.45 18.00 -16.67
CA VAL A 72 -21.87 17.35 -15.43
C VAL A 72 -23.35 16.99 -15.53
N LEU A 73 -23.67 15.70 -15.45
CA LEU A 73 -25.05 15.22 -15.40
C LEU A 73 -25.62 15.36 -13.98
N ASP A 74 -24.87 14.89 -12.98
CA ASP A 74 -25.32 14.82 -11.58
C ASP A 74 -24.11 14.68 -10.62
N LYS A 75 -24.37 14.82 -9.32
CA LYS A 75 -23.46 14.43 -8.23
C LYS A 75 -24.11 13.35 -7.38
N ARG A 76 -23.56 12.13 -7.43
CA ARG A 76 -24.15 10.97 -6.75
C ARG A 76 -23.33 10.59 -5.52
N ARG A 77 -24.02 10.36 -4.39
CA ARG A 77 -23.40 9.71 -3.23
C ARG A 77 -23.28 8.22 -3.51
N VAL A 78 -22.05 7.73 -3.65
CA VAL A 78 -21.74 6.33 -3.91
C VAL A 78 -21.15 5.72 -2.64
N LYS A 79 -21.68 4.56 -2.22
CA LYS A 79 -21.16 3.79 -1.09
C LYS A 79 -20.33 2.63 -1.63
N SER A 80 -19.08 2.51 -1.21
CA SER A 80 -18.22 1.37 -1.54
C SER A 80 -18.70 0.11 -0.82
N SER A 81 -18.28 -1.05 -1.32
CA SER A 81 -18.42 -2.34 -0.64
C SER A 81 -17.78 -2.32 0.76
N SER A 82 -16.73 -1.51 0.95
CA SER A 82 -16.05 -1.30 2.23
C SER A 82 -16.77 -0.35 3.21
N GLY A 83 -17.94 0.19 2.84
CA GLY A 83 -18.79 1.00 3.71
C GLY A 83 -18.50 2.51 3.71
N SER A 84 -17.43 2.95 3.05
CA SER A 84 -17.14 4.39 2.86
C SER A 84 -18.09 5.00 1.83
N SER A 85 -18.51 6.25 2.06
CA SER A 85 -19.34 7.01 1.11
C SER A 85 -18.60 8.21 0.56
N GLU A 86 -18.70 8.42 -0.74
CA GLU A 86 -18.07 9.52 -1.47
C GLU A 86 -19.11 10.20 -2.37
N ILE A 87 -18.99 11.50 -2.58
CA ILE A 87 -19.77 12.23 -3.59
C ILE A 87 -18.96 12.27 -4.87
N ARG A 88 -19.51 11.70 -5.95
CA ARG A 88 -18.84 11.58 -7.25
C ARG A 88 -19.60 12.35 -8.31
N PHE A 89 -18.87 13.01 -9.21
CA PHE A 89 -19.45 13.56 -10.44
C PHE A 89 -19.92 12.43 -11.35
N VAL A 90 -21.07 12.61 -11.98
CA VAL A 90 -21.63 11.71 -12.97
C VAL A 90 -21.57 12.40 -14.32
N ILE A 91 -21.05 11.70 -15.32
CA ILE A 91 -21.08 12.11 -16.72
C ILE A 91 -21.92 11.12 -17.52
N LYS A 92 -22.48 11.59 -18.63
CA LYS A 92 -23.12 10.76 -19.64
C LYS A 92 -22.20 10.66 -20.84
N THR A 93 -21.87 9.45 -21.27
CA THR A 93 -20.99 9.21 -22.42
C THR A 93 -21.43 7.98 -23.20
N VAL A 94 -21.09 7.92 -24.48
CA VAL A 94 -21.19 6.70 -25.29
C VAL A 94 -20.08 5.74 -24.86
N PHE A 95 -20.49 4.53 -24.50
CA PHE A 95 -19.64 3.39 -24.22
C PHE A 95 -19.78 2.39 -25.35
N SER A 96 -18.66 1.80 -25.77
CA SER A 96 -18.67 0.72 -26.76
C SER A 96 -17.84 -0.47 -26.30
N ILE A 97 -18.34 -1.65 -26.64
CA ILE A 97 -17.77 -2.95 -26.30
C ILE A 97 -18.07 -3.94 -27.44
N GLY A 98 -17.05 -4.61 -27.96
CA GLY A 98 -17.17 -5.37 -29.22
C GLY A 98 -17.72 -4.47 -30.35
N ASN A 99 -18.82 -4.89 -30.97
CA ASN A 99 -19.49 -4.14 -32.04
C ASN A 99 -20.71 -3.33 -31.56
N GLU A 100 -20.97 -3.30 -30.25
CA GLU A 100 -22.13 -2.61 -29.69
C GLU A 100 -21.72 -1.26 -29.07
N ALA A 101 -22.61 -0.28 -29.12
CA ALA A 101 -22.44 1.02 -28.49
C ALA A 101 -23.75 1.57 -27.93
N TRP A 102 -23.71 2.15 -26.74
CA TRP A 102 -24.86 2.85 -26.14
C TRP A 102 -24.42 3.87 -25.10
N GLU A 103 -25.33 4.77 -24.73
CA GLU A 103 -25.07 5.75 -23.68
C GLU A 103 -25.10 5.12 -22.29
N VAL A 104 -24.14 5.50 -21.45
CA VAL A 104 -24.04 5.07 -20.05
C VAL A 104 -23.79 6.28 -19.15
N GLU A 105 -24.26 6.16 -17.90
CA GLU A 105 -23.83 7.04 -16.82
C GLU A 105 -22.60 6.45 -16.15
N VAL A 106 -21.58 7.28 -15.98
CA VAL A 106 -20.32 6.87 -15.35
C VAL A 106 -19.97 7.84 -14.24
N THR A 107 -19.63 7.29 -13.08
CA THR A 107 -19.09 8.08 -11.96
C THR A 107 -17.58 8.25 -12.10
N LEU A 108 -17.09 9.47 -11.87
CA LEU A 108 -15.66 9.78 -11.87
C LEU A 108 -15.10 9.63 -10.46
N THR A 109 -14.03 8.86 -10.31
CA THR A 109 -13.38 8.58 -9.01
C THR A 109 -11.95 8.10 -9.22
N ASN A 110 -11.05 8.42 -8.29
CA ASN A 110 -9.75 7.75 -8.26
C ASN A 110 -9.98 6.25 -7.92
N ARG A 111 -9.40 5.34 -8.73
CA ARG A 111 -9.52 3.87 -8.57
C ARG A 111 -8.17 3.16 -8.53
N ASP A 112 -7.07 3.85 -8.24
CA ASP A 112 -5.72 3.29 -8.40
C ASP A 112 -5.50 2.12 -7.46
N SER A 113 -6.10 2.20 -6.28
CA SER A 113 -6.12 1.13 -5.29
C SER A 113 -6.94 -0.10 -5.71
N MET A 114 -7.83 0.00 -6.71
CA MET A 114 -8.90 -0.96 -6.98
C MET A 114 -8.65 -1.89 -8.17
N GLY A 115 -7.44 -1.90 -8.72
CA GLY A 115 -6.97 -2.88 -9.69
C GLY A 115 -7.56 -2.78 -11.10
N TYR A 116 -8.69 -2.11 -11.33
CA TYR A 116 -9.24 -1.80 -12.67
C TYR A 116 -9.61 -0.33 -12.81
N ARG A 117 -9.14 0.26 -13.92
CA ARG A 117 -9.43 1.64 -14.32
C ARG A 117 -10.89 1.85 -14.72
N MET A 118 -11.60 0.80 -15.13
CA MET A 118 -13.03 0.87 -15.45
C MET A 118 -13.80 -0.25 -14.75
N LEU A 119 -14.94 0.10 -14.18
CA LEU A 119 -15.92 -0.82 -13.60
C LEU A 119 -17.24 -0.66 -14.33
N LEU A 120 -17.74 -1.73 -14.96
CA LEU A 120 -19.04 -1.74 -15.62
C LEU A 120 -20.11 -2.30 -14.69
N GLY A 121 -21.03 -1.45 -14.23
CA GLY A 121 -22.11 -1.84 -13.31
C GLY A 121 -23.39 -2.29 -14.02
N ARG A 122 -24.32 -2.88 -13.26
CA ARG A 122 -25.58 -3.43 -13.78
C ARG A 122 -26.45 -2.44 -14.55
N GLN A 123 -26.46 -1.15 -14.20
CA GLN A 123 -27.26 -0.17 -14.94
C GLN A 123 -26.81 -0.06 -16.40
N ALA A 124 -25.50 -0.09 -16.66
CA ALA A 124 -24.97 -0.07 -18.02
C ALA A 124 -25.22 -1.39 -18.78
N MET A 125 -25.27 -2.52 -18.06
CA MET A 125 -25.45 -3.86 -18.63
C MET A 125 -26.93 -4.25 -18.88
N SER A 126 -27.86 -3.64 -18.16
CA SER A 126 -29.25 -4.08 -18.08
C SER A 126 -29.91 -4.21 -19.45
N GLY A 127 -30.44 -5.40 -19.74
CA GLY A 127 -31.10 -5.69 -21.01
C GLY A 127 -30.17 -5.87 -22.22
N LYS A 128 -28.85 -5.73 -22.05
CA LYS A 128 -27.87 -5.72 -23.14
C LYS A 128 -26.81 -6.82 -23.02
N ILE A 129 -26.35 -7.13 -21.80
CA ILE A 129 -25.21 -8.03 -21.55
C ILE A 129 -25.64 -9.29 -20.76
N LEU A 130 -25.01 -10.43 -21.07
CA LEU A 130 -24.89 -11.63 -20.25
C LEU A 130 -23.42 -11.82 -19.88
N VAL A 131 -23.15 -12.15 -18.61
CA VAL A 131 -21.78 -12.28 -18.10
C VAL A 131 -21.45 -13.76 -17.92
N ASP A 132 -20.40 -14.22 -18.58
CA ASP A 132 -19.73 -15.48 -18.31
C ASP A 132 -18.63 -15.23 -17.27
N PRO A 133 -18.79 -15.71 -16.02
CA PRO A 133 -17.83 -15.47 -14.96
C PRO A 133 -16.53 -16.26 -15.12
N GLU A 134 -16.50 -17.31 -15.94
CA GLU A 134 -15.32 -18.17 -16.14
C GLU A 134 -14.43 -17.64 -17.28
N ALA A 135 -15.02 -16.92 -18.23
CA ALA A 135 -14.30 -16.34 -19.35
C ALA A 135 -13.73 -14.93 -19.06
N SER A 136 -12.77 -14.51 -19.87
CA SER A 136 -12.23 -13.13 -19.94
C SER A 136 -11.88 -12.80 -21.39
N PHE A 137 -12.05 -11.56 -21.79
CA PHE A 137 -11.76 -11.07 -23.15
C PHE A 137 -12.52 -11.87 -24.23
N VAL A 138 -13.78 -12.20 -23.98
CA VAL A 138 -14.65 -12.96 -24.91
C VAL A 138 -14.80 -12.21 -26.23
N LEU A 139 -14.73 -10.88 -26.18
CA LEU A 139 -14.86 -10.00 -27.34
C LEU A 139 -13.51 -9.64 -27.98
N GLY A 140 -12.42 -10.25 -27.53
CA GLY A 140 -11.07 -10.04 -28.02
C GLY A 140 -10.16 -9.32 -27.02
N ASP A 141 -8.87 -9.65 -27.07
CA ASP A 141 -7.83 -8.99 -26.28
C ASP A 141 -7.07 -7.97 -27.16
N LEU A 142 -6.63 -6.87 -26.55
CA LEU A 142 -5.83 -5.86 -27.23
C LEU A 142 -4.33 -6.13 -27.00
N SER A 143 -3.59 -6.28 -28.09
CA SER A 143 -2.15 -6.49 -28.03
C SER A 143 -1.42 -5.22 -27.52
N LYS A 144 -0.20 -5.39 -27.02
CA LYS A 144 0.65 -4.26 -26.58
C LYS A 144 0.94 -3.30 -27.73
N GLU A 145 1.11 -3.82 -28.94
CA GLU A 145 1.34 -3.04 -30.16
C GLU A 145 0.11 -2.19 -30.50
N THR A 146 -1.09 -2.76 -30.36
CA THR A 146 -2.35 -2.04 -30.57
C THR A 146 -2.52 -0.91 -29.55
N LEU A 147 -2.27 -1.20 -28.27
CA LEU A 147 -2.34 -0.20 -27.20
C LEU A 147 -1.28 0.90 -27.38
N SER A 148 -0.07 0.56 -27.81
CA SER A 148 0.96 1.53 -28.16
C SER A 148 0.52 2.43 -29.32
N GLY A 149 -0.06 1.84 -30.37
CA GLY A 149 -0.65 2.59 -31.48
C GLY A 149 -1.70 3.60 -31.03
N PHE A 150 -2.56 3.21 -30.08
CA PHE A 150 -3.58 4.09 -29.51
C PHE A 150 -3.02 5.25 -28.67
N TYR A 151 -1.97 4.99 -27.90
CA TYR A 151 -1.58 5.87 -26.79
C TYR A 151 -0.19 6.50 -26.88
N HIS A 152 0.63 6.17 -27.88
CA HIS A 152 2.00 6.69 -27.99
C HIS A 152 2.11 8.22 -27.96
N THR A 153 1.12 8.95 -28.50
CA THR A 153 1.06 10.42 -28.47
C THR A 153 0.48 11.00 -27.17
N LYS A 154 -0.01 10.13 -26.27
CA LYS A 154 -0.65 10.48 -25.00
C LYS A 154 0.29 10.24 -23.79
N ILE A 155 1.54 9.88 -24.04
CA ILE A 155 2.55 9.72 -22.99
C ILE A 155 2.98 11.10 -22.52
N THR A 156 2.69 11.41 -21.26
CA THR A 156 3.11 12.66 -20.63
C THR A 156 4.58 12.55 -20.24
N LYS A 157 5.39 13.54 -20.65
CA LYS A 157 6.79 13.62 -20.20
C LYS A 157 6.83 14.05 -18.73
N PRO A 158 7.70 13.43 -17.90
CA PRO A 158 7.86 13.87 -16.52
C PRO A 158 8.41 15.30 -16.49
N THR A 159 7.89 16.10 -15.58
CA THR A 159 8.29 17.50 -15.34
C THR A 159 8.68 17.75 -13.89
N GLY A 160 8.41 16.79 -13.00
CA GLY A 160 8.74 16.88 -11.59
C GLY A 160 10.05 16.17 -11.24
N LEU A 161 10.18 15.91 -9.93
CA LEU A 161 11.32 15.20 -9.34
C LEU A 161 11.65 13.87 -10.03
N LYS A 162 12.93 13.49 -9.98
CA LYS A 162 13.41 12.14 -10.30
C LYS A 162 13.51 11.30 -9.03
N ILE A 163 12.68 10.27 -8.94
CA ILE A 163 12.50 9.46 -7.73
C ILE A 163 12.80 7.99 -8.01
N GLY A 164 13.72 7.41 -7.26
CA GLY A 164 14.07 6.00 -7.33
C GLY A 164 13.29 5.16 -6.32
N LEU A 165 12.69 4.05 -6.74
CA LEU A 165 12.11 3.05 -5.85
C LEU A 165 13.12 1.91 -5.62
N LEU A 166 13.81 1.93 -4.48
CA LEU A 166 14.85 0.95 -4.14
C LEU A 166 14.23 -0.29 -3.50
N ALA A 167 14.10 -1.39 -4.26
CA ALA A 167 13.40 -2.60 -3.82
C ALA A 167 13.98 -3.88 -4.42
N SER A 168 13.40 -5.05 -4.09
CA SER A 168 13.88 -6.35 -4.60
C SER A 168 12.98 -7.01 -5.64
N ASN A 169 11.72 -6.59 -5.77
CA ASN A 169 10.77 -7.21 -6.71
C ASN A 169 9.88 -6.11 -7.32
N PRO A 170 9.98 -5.82 -8.63
CA PRO A 170 9.19 -4.79 -9.28
C PRO A 170 7.70 -5.14 -9.37
N ASP A 171 7.35 -6.43 -9.36
CA ASP A 171 5.99 -6.90 -9.64
C ASP A 171 5.07 -6.92 -8.41
N LEU A 172 5.60 -6.55 -7.23
CA LEU A 172 4.77 -6.46 -6.02
C LEU A 172 3.80 -5.28 -6.14
N TYR A 173 2.54 -5.50 -5.79
CA TYR A 173 1.48 -4.48 -5.80
C TYR A 173 1.93 -3.14 -5.18
N SER A 174 2.58 -3.18 -4.01
CA SER A 174 3.01 -1.96 -3.33
C SER A 174 4.05 -1.17 -4.12
N ASN A 175 4.91 -1.85 -4.88
CA ASN A 175 5.95 -1.20 -5.66
C ASN A 175 5.37 -0.63 -6.95
N LEU A 176 4.52 -1.40 -7.65
CA LEU A 176 3.78 -0.92 -8.81
C LEU A 176 2.97 0.34 -8.47
N ARG A 177 2.21 0.31 -7.38
CA ARG A 177 1.43 1.46 -6.90
C ARG A 177 2.27 2.69 -6.60
N ILE A 178 3.44 2.55 -5.96
CA ILE A 178 4.32 3.70 -5.70
C ILE A 178 4.89 4.27 -7.01
N MET A 179 5.32 3.41 -7.93
CA MET A 179 5.81 3.83 -9.25
C MET A 179 4.75 4.58 -10.04
N GLU A 180 3.54 4.03 -10.08
CA GLU A 180 2.39 4.60 -10.76
C GLU A 180 1.96 5.93 -10.14
N ALA A 181 1.78 5.99 -8.82
CA ALA A 181 1.40 7.21 -8.12
C ALA A 181 2.42 8.35 -8.31
N GLY A 182 3.72 8.03 -8.43
CA GLY A 182 4.73 9.03 -8.76
C GLY A 182 4.60 9.56 -10.19
N GLN A 183 4.34 8.66 -11.15
CA GLN A 183 4.14 9.02 -12.56
C GLN A 183 2.89 9.88 -12.77
N GLU A 184 1.76 9.50 -12.15
CA GLU A 184 0.49 10.24 -12.21
C GLU A 184 0.63 11.68 -11.68
N ARG A 185 1.56 11.88 -10.75
CA ARG A 185 1.89 13.19 -10.19
C ARG A 185 2.91 13.99 -11.02
N GLY A 186 3.44 13.38 -12.08
CA GLY A 186 4.33 14.00 -13.07
C GLY A 186 5.83 13.79 -12.81
N HIS A 187 6.20 12.89 -11.89
CA HIS A 187 7.59 12.59 -11.55
C HIS A 187 8.22 11.57 -12.49
N GLU A 188 9.54 11.65 -12.67
CA GLU A 188 10.32 10.60 -13.31
C GLU A 188 10.56 9.49 -12.28
N MET A 189 9.89 8.35 -12.47
CA MET A 189 10.01 7.20 -11.56
C MET A 189 10.91 6.12 -12.16
N GLU A 190 11.91 5.69 -11.39
CA GLU A 190 12.80 4.59 -11.77
C GLU A 190 12.81 3.48 -10.70
N PHE A 191 12.63 2.23 -11.11
CA PHE A 191 12.77 1.09 -10.21
C PHE A 191 14.24 0.70 -10.09
N LEU A 192 14.77 0.68 -8.87
CA LEU A 192 16.16 0.30 -8.59
C LEU A 192 16.19 -1.03 -7.83
N SER A 193 16.69 -2.06 -8.48
CA SER A 193 16.93 -3.35 -7.83
C SER A 193 18.07 -3.23 -6.84
N ILE A 194 17.81 -3.56 -5.57
CA ILE A 194 18.81 -3.57 -4.50
C ILE A 194 20.04 -4.41 -4.89
N LYS A 195 19.84 -5.53 -5.60
CA LYS A 195 20.94 -6.44 -5.96
C LYS A 195 21.84 -5.90 -7.08
N ASP A 196 21.34 -4.93 -7.82
CA ASP A 196 22.02 -4.37 -8.99
C ASP A 196 22.72 -3.05 -8.66
N CYS A 197 22.47 -2.51 -7.47
CA CYS A 197 23.17 -1.33 -6.96
C CYS A 197 24.48 -1.75 -6.26
N TYR A 198 25.54 -0.97 -6.47
CA TYR A 198 26.81 -1.09 -5.75
C TYR A 198 27.43 0.29 -5.58
N ILE A 199 28.34 0.44 -4.63
CA ILE A 199 28.86 1.75 -4.21
C ILE A 199 30.35 1.86 -4.50
N LYS A 200 30.79 3.07 -4.86
CA LYS A 200 32.18 3.49 -4.78
C LYS A 200 32.32 4.39 -3.56
N LEU A 201 33.10 3.93 -2.59
CA LEU A 201 33.45 4.69 -1.40
C LEU A 201 34.74 5.48 -1.70
N ASP A 202 34.58 6.75 -1.97
CA ASP A 202 35.66 7.69 -2.24
C ASP A 202 35.45 8.94 -1.37
N GLY A 203 36.54 9.49 -0.85
CA GLY A 203 36.49 10.61 0.10
C GLY A 203 36.10 11.94 -0.54
N GLU A 204 36.28 12.07 -1.85
CA GLU A 204 35.98 13.30 -2.60
C GLU A 204 34.74 13.14 -3.47
N ASN A 205 34.59 11.99 -4.13
CA ASN A 205 33.56 11.71 -5.13
C ASN A 205 32.85 10.36 -4.86
N PRO A 206 32.02 10.27 -3.81
CA PRO A 206 31.23 9.07 -3.55
C PRO A 206 30.22 8.86 -4.68
N GLU A 207 30.13 7.64 -5.21
CA GLU A 207 29.23 7.32 -6.32
C GLU A 207 28.35 6.12 -5.96
N MET A 208 27.10 6.19 -6.40
CA MET A 208 26.21 5.04 -6.49
C MET A 208 26.22 4.53 -7.93
N HIS A 209 26.38 3.23 -8.11
CA HIS A 209 26.40 2.56 -9.41
C HIS A 209 25.24 1.59 -9.53
N TYR A 210 24.84 1.32 -10.77
CA TYR A 210 23.88 0.30 -11.15
C TYR A 210 24.51 -0.68 -12.14
N ARG A 211 23.97 -1.91 -12.20
CA ARG A 211 24.40 -2.93 -13.15
C ARG A 211 24.51 -2.34 -14.57
N GLY A 212 25.66 -2.57 -15.19
CA GLY A 212 26.01 -1.99 -16.49
C GLY A 212 26.88 -0.73 -16.39
N GLY A 213 27.30 -0.31 -15.19
CA GLY A 213 28.23 0.80 -14.98
C GLY A 213 27.59 2.18 -14.99
N ARG A 214 26.25 2.26 -14.96
CA ARG A 214 25.54 3.55 -14.87
C ARG A 214 25.70 4.13 -13.47
N ILE A 215 26.14 5.38 -13.39
CA ILE A 215 26.18 6.15 -12.15
C ILE A 215 24.78 6.71 -11.87
N LEU A 216 24.32 6.61 -10.62
CA LEU A 216 23.02 7.07 -10.14
C LEU A 216 23.19 8.36 -9.32
N ASN A 217 23.49 9.47 -9.99
CA ASN A 217 23.77 10.77 -9.37
C ASN A 217 22.69 11.84 -9.64
N ASP A 218 21.57 11.45 -10.27
CA ASP A 218 20.53 12.35 -10.77
C ASP A 218 19.18 12.21 -10.05
N PHE A 219 19.15 11.54 -8.89
CA PHE A 219 17.94 11.37 -8.10
C PHE A 219 17.75 12.48 -7.07
N ASP A 220 16.54 13.03 -7.01
CA ASP A 220 16.11 13.94 -5.95
C ASP A 220 15.71 13.16 -4.69
N ALA A 221 15.11 11.98 -4.87
CA ALA A 221 14.63 11.15 -3.78
C ALA A 221 14.75 9.64 -4.06
N ILE A 222 14.89 8.86 -2.98
CA ILE A 222 14.83 7.41 -2.97
C ILE A 222 13.77 6.92 -1.97
N ILE A 223 12.89 6.04 -2.41
CA ILE A 223 11.91 5.36 -1.55
C ILE A 223 12.41 3.92 -1.31
N PRO A 224 13.11 3.63 -0.20
CA PRO A 224 13.52 2.27 0.12
C PRO A 224 12.36 1.38 0.55
N ARG A 225 12.19 0.25 -0.16
CA ARG A 225 11.26 -0.84 0.16
C ARG A 225 12.03 -2.10 0.49
N ILE A 226 12.72 -2.06 1.64
CA ILE A 226 13.68 -3.09 2.05
C ILE A 226 13.00 -4.19 2.84
N ARG A 227 13.02 -5.40 2.27
CA ARG A 227 12.60 -6.63 2.97
C ARG A 227 13.56 -6.98 4.11
N PRO A 228 13.10 -7.65 5.18
CA PRO A 228 13.96 -7.93 6.33
C PRO A 228 15.27 -8.69 6.00
N SER A 229 15.25 -9.63 5.06
CA SER A 229 16.45 -10.39 4.65
C SER A 229 17.49 -9.56 3.88
N ALA A 230 17.14 -8.34 3.44
CA ALA A 230 18.04 -7.44 2.74
C ALA A 230 18.36 -6.18 3.58
N THR A 231 18.05 -6.19 4.88
CA THR A 231 18.15 -4.99 5.74
C THR A 231 19.55 -4.39 5.73
N PHE A 232 20.59 -5.21 5.93
CA PHE A 232 21.97 -4.72 5.98
C PHE A 232 22.37 -4.01 4.68
N TYR A 233 22.31 -4.71 3.55
CA TYR A 233 22.73 -4.17 2.26
C TYR A 233 21.82 -3.02 1.79
N GLY A 234 20.50 -3.17 1.92
CA GLY A 234 19.55 -2.13 1.54
C GLY A 234 19.72 -0.84 2.34
N CYS A 235 19.98 -0.94 3.65
CA CYS A 235 20.25 0.25 4.47
C CYS A 235 21.63 0.85 4.17
N ALA A 236 22.62 0.05 3.79
CA ALA A 236 23.92 0.56 3.33
C ALA A 236 23.77 1.40 2.06
N LEU A 237 23.05 0.90 1.06
CA LEU A 237 22.75 1.65 -0.16
C LEU A 237 21.96 2.93 0.12
N THR A 238 20.92 2.83 0.96
CA THR A 238 20.08 3.98 1.34
C THR A 238 20.92 5.06 2.03
N ARG A 239 21.80 4.68 2.96
CA ARG A 239 22.71 5.59 3.65
C ARG A 239 23.74 6.20 2.70
N HIS A 240 24.16 5.49 1.67
CA HIS A 240 25.06 6.04 0.65
C HIS A 240 24.36 7.10 -0.20
N PHE A 241 23.09 6.88 -0.60
CA PHE A 241 22.27 7.92 -1.22
C PHE A 241 22.11 9.16 -0.32
N GLU A 242 21.86 8.96 0.98
CA GLU A 242 21.81 10.06 1.96
C GLU A 242 23.12 10.85 2.02
N ALA A 243 24.26 10.15 2.00
CA ALA A 243 25.59 10.78 2.00
C ALA A 243 25.86 11.58 0.71
N MET A 244 25.26 11.18 -0.40
CA MET A 244 25.28 11.92 -1.67
C MET A 244 24.28 13.09 -1.70
N GLY A 245 23.55 13.36 -0.61
CA GLY A 245 22.58 14.45 -0.51
C GLY A 245 21.19 14.13 -1.04
N VAL A 246 20.92 12.87 -1.41
CA VAL A 246 19.63 12.44 -1.93
C VAL A 246 18.64 12.20 -0.78
N TYR A 247 17.40 12.68 -0.93
CA TYR A 247 16.37 12.51 0.09
C TYR A 247 15.89 11.04 0.17
N THR A 248 15.60 10.53 1.37
CA THR A 248 15.14 9.14 1.56
C THR A 248 13.83 9.02 2.35
N LEU A 249 12.91 8.18 1.88
CA LEU A 249 11.61 7.92 2.53
C LEU A 249 11.37 6.41 2.77
N ASN A 250 11.66 5.85 3.95
CA ASN A 250 12.26 6.43 5.15
C ASN A 250 13.80 6.46 5.10
N SER A 251 14.43 7.13 6.07
CA SER A 251 15.89 7.12 6.23
C SER A 251 16.45 5.76 6.65
N ALA A 252 17.70 5.49 6.29
CA ALA A 252 18.42 4.26 6.64
C ALA A 252 18.49 4.03 8.15
N SER A 253 18.69 5.09 8.94
CA SER A 253 18.72 5.03 10.40
C SER A 253 17.37 4.59 10.96
N ALA A 254 16.27 5.26 10.59
CA ALA A 254 14.92 4.90 11.01
C ALA A 254 14.53 3.45 10.62
N ILE A 255 14.90 3.01 9.42
CA ILE A 255 14.66 1.62 8.99
C ILE A 255 15.43 0.65 9.88
N THR A 256 16.72 0.90 10.13
CA THR A 256 17.56 0.06 10.97
C THR A 256 16.99 -0.04 12.40
N GLN A 257 16.62 1.09 13.00
CA GLN A 257 16.04 1.14 14.34
C GLN A 257 14.72 0.36 14.44
N SER A 258 13.85 0.48 13.43
CA SER A 258 12.58 -0.26 13.40
C SER A 258 12.74 -1.77 13.20
N ARG A 259 13.87 -2.22 12.65
CA ARG A 259 14.14 -3.64 12.36
C ARG A 259 14.71 -4.36 13.58
N ASP A 260 15.42 -3.65 14.43
CA ASP A 260 15.84 -4.15 15.73
C ASP A 260 14.66 -4.12 16.70
N LYS A 261 14.00 -5.26 16.89
CA LYS A 261 12.80 -5.37 17.73
C LYS A 261 13.08 -5.04 19.20
N LEU A 262 14.25 -5.41 19.73
CA LEU A 262 14.57 -5.14 21.12
C LEU A 262 14.83 -3.64 21.32
N TYR A 263 15.69 -3.08 20.47
CA TYR A 263 16.04 -1.66 20.55
C TYR A 263 14.82 -0.77 20.28
N SER A 264 13.99 -1.10 19.28
CA SER A 264 12.75 -0.37 19.03
C SER A 264 11.80 -0.43 20.23
N LEU A 265 11.59 -1.60 20.86
CA LEU A 265 10.76 -1.70 22.06
C LEU A 265 11.30 -0.82 23.20
N GLN A 266 12.61 -0.82 23.44
CA GLN A 266 13.24 0.04 24.46
C GLN A 266 13.00 1.53 24.16
N LEU A 267 13.16 1.97 22.91
CA LEU A 267 12.86 3.35 22.51
C LEU A 267 11.39 3.71 22.72
N LEU A 268 10.48 2.80 22.38
CA LEU A 268 9.04 3.02 22.51
C LEU A 268 8.64 3.15 23.99
N ILE A 269 9.13 2.27 24.86
CA ILE A 269 8.90 2.33 26.33
C ILE A 269 9.45 3.64 26.91
N ASN A 270 10.69 4.01 26.56
CA ASN A 270 11.33 5.24 27.07
C ASN A 270 10.58 6.52 26.65
N ASN A 271 9.73 6.45 25.62
CA ASN A 271 8.87 7.54 25.17
C ASN A 271 7.42 7.41 25.65
N GLY A 272 7.14 6.50 26.60
CA GLY A 272 5.84 6.36 27.26
C GLY A 272 4.76 5.66 26.43
N LEU A 273 5.15 4.83 25.44
CA LEU A 273 4.19 4.02 24.69
C LEU A 273 3.78 2.77 25.47
N PRO A 274 2.48 2.45 25.53
CA PRO A 274 2.01 1.22 26.15
C PRO A 274 2.36 0.04 25.24
N ILE A 275 3.05 -0.96 25.77
CA ILE A 275 3.31 -2.23 25.10
C ILE A 275 2.87 -3.38 26.02
N PRO A 276 2.57 -4.58 25.49
CA PRO A 276 2.38 -5.76 26.34
C PRO A 276 3.64 -6.06 27.14
N THR A 277 3.46 -6.60 28.35
CA THR A 277 4.58 -6.96 29.23
C THR A 277 5.53 -7.89 28.48
N THR A 278 6.80 -7.49 28.33
CA THR A 278 7.77 -8.19 27.49
C THR A 278 9.06 -8.42 28.26
N GLY A 279 9.44 -9.68 28.42
CA GLY A 279 10.77 -10.10 28.87
C GLY A 279 11.69 -10.36 27.69
N PHE A 280 12.95 -9.96 27.82
CA PHE A 280 14.01 -10.33 26.89
C PHE A 280 14.99 -11.24 27.60
N ALA A 281 15.42 -12.31 26.91
CA ALA A 281 16.44 -13.18 27.47
C ALA A 281 17.36 -13.75 26.39
N ASN A 282 18.64 -13.81 26.73
CA ASN A 282 19.64 -14.56 25.99
C ASN A 282 20.13 -15.69 26.91
N SER A 283 19.69 -16.92 26.63
CA SER A 283 20.02 -18.10 27.44
C SER A 283 19.79 -17.92 28.96
N PRO A 284 18.56 -17.61 29.43
CA PRO A 284 18.30 -17.52 30.87
C PRO A 284 18.56 -18.89 31.50
N LEU A 285 19.32 -18.99 32.59
CA LEU A 285 19.40 -20.24 33.34
C LEU A 285 18.02 -20.56 33.97
N ASP A 286 17.20 -19.54 34.23
CA ASP A 286 15.91 -19.64 34.89
C ASP A 286 14.72 -19.35 33.96
N THR A 287 14.25 -20.37 33.23
CA THR A 287 13.06 -20.27 32.35
C THR A 287 11.80 -19.87 33.12
N ASP A 288 11.68 -20.37 34.35
CA ASP A 288 10.51 -20.16 35.19
C ASP A 288 10.34 -18.70 35.58
N GLU A 289 11.44 -18.03 35.90
CA GLU A 289 11.43 -16.60 36.22
C GLU A 289 11.02 -15.76 35.01
N LEU A 290 11.53 -16.08 33.81
CA LEU A 290 11.15 -15.39 32.58
C LEU A 290 9.64 -15.51 32.27
N ILE A 291 9.06 -16.70 32.53
CA ILE A 291 7.62 -16.91 32.36
C ILE A 291 6.83 -16.10 33.39
N LYS A 292 7.26 -16.08 34.65
CA LYS A 292 6.61 -15.30 35.73
C LYS A 292 6.69 -13.79 35.47
N MET A 293 7.80 -13.32 34.90
CA MET A 293 8.03 -11.90 34.57
C MET A 293 6.96 -11.32 33.65
N VAL A 294 6.37 -12.13 32.77
CA VAL A 294 5.31 -11.70 31.83
C VAL A 294 3.89 -12.06 32.29
N GLY A 295 3.72 -12.48 33.55
CA GLY A 295 2.41 -12.85 34.11
C GLY A 295 2.01 -14.32 33.92
N GLY A 296 2.93 -15.17 33.44
CA GLY A 296 2.68 -16.60 33.26
C GLY A 296 2.07 -16.97 31.91
N ALA A 297 1.65 -18.22 31.78
CA ALA A 297 1.01 -18.73 30.57
C ALA A 297 -0.49 -18.39 30.53
N PRO A 298 -1.05 -18.18 29.33
CA PRO A 298 -0.37 -18.27 28.04
C PRO A 298 0.41 -17.02 27.69
N LEU A 299 1.47 -17.23 26.90
CA LEU A 299 2.41 -16.20 26.50
C LEU A 299 2.86 -16.40 25.05
N ILE A 300 3.43 -15.35 24.49
CA ILE A 300 4.01 -15.34 23.15
C ILE A 300 5.53 -15.43 23.26
N VAL A 301 6.14 -16.35 22.51
CA VAL A 301 7.59 -16.41 22.30
C VAL A 301 7.89 -15.88 20.89
N LYS A 302 8.72 -14.84 20.80
CA LYS A 302 9.15 -14.23 19.54
C LYS A 302 10.66 -14.40 19.36
N LEU A 303 11.08 -14.93 18.22
CA LEU A 303 12.47 -14.89 17.81
C LEU A 303 12.83 -13.49 17.29
N LEU A 304 14.00 -12.99 17.73
CA LEU A 304 14.57 -11.77 17.16
C LEU A 304 15.05 -12.00 15.73
N GLU A 305 15.56 -13.20 15.46
CA GLU A 305 16.02 -13.63 14.14
C GLU A 305 14.87 -14.29 13.36
N GLY A 306 14.47 -13.71 12.23
CA GLY A 306 13.42 -14.25 11.36
C GLY A 306 12.57 -13.18 10.66
N THR A 307 11.80 -13.59 9.64
CA THR A 307 10.97 -12.70 8.83
C THR A 307 9.53 -13.23 8.74
N GLN A 308 8.54 -12.34 8.57
CA GLN A 308 7.13 -12.67 8.30
C GLN A 308 6.42 -13.57 9.35
N GLY A 309 6.67 -13.39 10.65
CA GLY A 309 5.93 -14.13 11.70
C GLY A 309 6.34 -15.61 11.86
N LYS A 310 7.25 -16.12 11.01
CA LYS A 310 8.00 -17.35 11.28
C LYS A 310 8.91 -17.07 12.48
N GLY A 311 8.51 -17.56 13.64
CA GLY A 311 9.18 -17.29 14.92
C GLY A 311 8.32 -16.57 15.97
N VAL A 312 7.02 -16.37 15.74
CA VAL A 312 6.06 -15.97 16.79
C VAL A 312 5.18 -17.17 17.13
N VAL A 313 5.30 -17.67 18.35
CA VAL A 313 4.61 -18.90 18.82
C VAL A 313 3.81 -18.60 20.07
N LEU A 314 2.57 -19.08 20.13
CA LEU A 314 1.75 -19.05 21.33
C LEU A 314 2.04 -20.30 22.17
N ALA A 315 2.43 -20.10 23.43
CA ALA A 315 2.54 -21.16 24.40
C ALA A 315 1.32 -21.11 25.33
N GLU A 316 0.40 -22.07 25.17
CA GLU A 316 -0.87 -22.06 25.92
C GLU A 316 -0.71 -22.41 27.40
N THR A 317 0.32 -23.19 27.73
CA THR A 317 0.59 -23.70 29.08
C THR A 317 2.02 -23.38 29.50
N LYS A 318 2.26 -23.38 30.82
CA LYS A 318 3.61 -23.20 31.38
C LYS A 318 4.61 -24.21 30.81
N LYS A 319 4.23 -25.49 30.75
CA LYS A 319 5.05 -26.57 30.18
C LYS A 319 5.38 -26.36 28.70
N ALA A 320 4.40 -25.90 27.90
CA ALA A 320 4.63 -25.56 26.50
C ALA A 320 5.61 -24.39 26.36
N ALA A 321 5.48 -23.37 27.22
CA ALA A 321 6.39 -22.23 27.23
C ALA A 321 7.81 -22.64 27.61
N GLU A 322 7.95 -23.46 28.66
CA GLU A 322 9.24 -24.02 29.09
C GLU A 322 9.92 -24.79 27.96
N SER A 323 9.16 -25.67 27.29
CA SER A 323 9.67 -26.48 26.17
C SER A 323 10.11 -25.62 24.99
N LEU A 324 9.32 -24.61 24.61
CA LEU A 324 9.67 -23.69 23.53
C LEU A 324 10.90 -22.85 23.86
N ILE A 325 10.95 -22.26 25.06
CA ILE A 325 12.09 -21.46 25.51
C ILE A 325 13.35 -22.31 25.54
N ASN A 326 13.29 -23.53 26.11
CA ASN A 326 14.43 -24.44 26.15
C ASN A 326 14.89 -24.89 24.75
N ALA A 327 13.96 -25.12 23.83
CA ALA A 327 14.30 -25.43 22.43
C ALA A 327 15.01 -24.26 21.74
N PHE A 328 14.62 -23.01 22.00
CA PHE A 328 15.32 -21.85 21.43
C PHE A 328 16.69 -21.60 22.09
N LYS A 329 16.84 -21.92 23.38
CA LYS A 329 18.14 -21.88 24.06
C LYS A 329 19.16 -22.83 23.44
N SER A 330 18.76 -24.06 23.10
CA SER A 330 19.69 -25.04 22.49
C SER A 330 20.20 -24.57 21.12
N LEU A 331 19.40 -23.74 20.44
CA LEU A 331 19.77 -23.06 19.20
C LEU A 331 20.55 -21.77 19.41
N ARG A 332 20.85 -21.38 20.67
CA ARG A 332 21.49 -20.12 21.05
C ARG A 332 20.81 -18.87 20.46
N ALA A 333 19.49 -18.95 20.26
CA ALA A 333 18.70 -17.86 19.69
C ALA A 333 18.28 -16.86 20.76
N ASN A 334 18.32 -15.57 20.40
CA ASN A 334 17.75 -14.51 21.24
C ASN A 334 16.21 -14.52 21.15
N ILE A 335 15.55 -14.48 22.32
CA ILE A 335 14.09 -14.56 22.40
C ILE A 335 13.49 -13.38 23.17
N LEU A 336 12.31 -12.96 22.72
CA LEU A 336 11.37 -12.14 23.48
C LEU A 336 10.24 -13.03 23.96
N VAL A 337 9.91 -12.95 25.24
CA VAL A 337 8.73 -13.57 25.84
C VAL A 337 7.77 -12.43 26.15
N GLN A 338 6.53 -12.54 25.74
CA GLN A 338 5.55 -11.45 25.83
C GLN A 338 4.21 -11.95 26.33
N GLU A 339 3.52 -11.14 27.12
CA GLU A 339 2.14 -11.37 27.55
C GLU A 339 1.20 -11.63 26.36
N PHE A 340 0.31 -12.63 26.49
CA PHE A 340 -0.71 -12.89 25.48
C PHE A 340 -2.02 -12.17 25.79
N ILE A 341 -2.42 -11.25 24.91
CA ILE A 341 -3.64 -10.44 25.05
C ILE A 341 -4.85 -11.22 24.51
N LYS A 342 -5.40 -12.12 25.34
CA LYS A 342 -6.51 -13.02 24.97
C LYS A 342 -7.77 -12.27 24.53
N GLU A 343 -8.10 -11.19 25.22
CA GLU A 343 -9.32 -10.40 25.01
C GLU A 343 -9.41 -9.76 23.63
N ALA A 344 -8.28 -9.63 22.93
CA ALA A 344 -8.26 -9.15 21.55
C ALA A 344 -8.93 -10.13 20.59
N ASN A 345 -9.09 -11.40 21.00
CA ASN A 345 -9.77 -12.46 20.24
C ASN A 345 -9.26 -12.58 18.79
N GLY A 346 -7.94 -12.63 18.64
CA GLY A 346 -7.28 -12.74 17.34
C GLY A 346 -7.44 -11.52 16.44
N LYS A 347 -7.67 -10.33 17.01
CA LYS A 347 -7.82 -9.08 16.27
C LYS A 347 -6.75 -8.08 16.62
N ASP A 348 -6.29 -7.35 15.61
CA ASP A 348 -5.41 -6.22 15.80
C ASP A 348 -5.71 -5.10 14.80
N ILE A 349 -5.26 -3.89 15.11
CA ILE A 349 -5.46 -2.69 14.32
C ILE A 349 -4.14 -2.31 13.68
N ARG A 350 -4.09 -2.31 12.35
CA ARG A 350 -2.98 -1.72 11.60
C ARG A 350 -3.35 -0.28 11.25
N CYS A 351 -2.64 0.68 11.85
CA CYS A 351 -2.67 2.09 11.48
C CYS A 351 -1.56 2.40 10.48
N PHE A 352 -1.90 3.03 9.36
CA PHE A 352 -0.92 3.55 8.40
C PHE A 352 -0.66 5.03 8.68
N VAL A 353 0.57 5.34 9.06
CA VAL A 353 1.05 6.70 9.31
C VAL A 353 1.87 7.18 8.12
N VAL A 354 1.53 8.34 7.58
CA VAL A 354 2.29 9.04 6.55
C VAL A 354 2.46 10.50 6.95
N ASN A 355 3.71 10.96 7.04
CA ASN A 355 4.14 12.31 7.43
C ASN A 355 3.38 12.86 8.66
N GLY A 356 3.36 12.08 9.75
CA GLY A 356 2.75 12.48 11.02
C GLY A 356 1.21 12.45 11.05
N LYS A 357 0.56 11.80 10.07
CA LYS A 357 -0.90 11.62 10.04
C LYS A 357 -1.26 10.15 9.85
N VAL A 358 -2.25 9.66 10.60
CA VAL A 358 -2.87 8.35 10.30
C VAL A 358 -3.78 8.52 9.09
N VAL A 359 -3.36 7.99 7.94
CA VAL A 359 -4.07 8.14 6.65
C VAL A 359 -5.14 7.06 6.46
N ALA A 360 -4.93 5.87 7.01
CA ALA A 360 -5.88 4.77 6.99
C ALA A 360 -5.65 3.80 8.17
N SER A 361 -6.69 3.05 8.52
CA SER A 361 -6.65 2.05 9.57
C SER A 361 -7.54 0.86 9.22
N ILE A 362 -7.03 -0.34 9.41
CA ILE A 362 -7.77 -1.60 9.21
C ILE A 362 -7.73 -2.43 10.49
N MET A 363 -8.85 -3.08 10.78
CA MET A 363 -8.91 -4.18 11.73
C MET A 363 -8.58 -5.46 10.96
N ARG A 364 -7.56 -6.18 11.39
CA ARG A 364 -7.27 -7.51 10.89
C ARG A 364 -7.82 -8.53 11.87
N THR A 365 -8.39 -9.61 11.34
CA THR A 365 -8.93 -10.72 12.14
C THR A 365 -8.26 -12.01 11.69
N ALA A 366 -7.72 -12.76 12.64
CA ALA A 366 -7.09 -14.05 12.39
C ALA A 366 -8.10 -15.08 11.84
N ALA A 367 -7.60 -16.07 11.11
CA ALA A 367 -8.40 -17.19 10.66
C ALA A 367 -8.85 -18.07 11.86
N PRO A 368 -9.92 -18.86 11.74
CA PRO A 368 -10.32 -19.80 12.79
C PRO A 368 -9.15 -20.71 13.20
N GLY A 369 -8.85 -20.77 14.50
CA GLY A 369 -7.73 -21.56 15.04
C GLY A 369 -6.36 -20.86 15.00
N GLU A 370 -6.28 -19.62 14.50
CA GLU A 370 -5.06 -18.82 14.48
C GLU A 370 -5.20 -17.59 15.40
N PHE A 371 -4.13 -17.20 16.08
CA PHE A 371 -4.13 -16.01 16.95
C PHE A 371 -3.50 -14.79 16.25
N ARG A 372 -2.72 -15.02 15.18
CA ARG A 372 -2.08 -13.98 14.38
C ARG A 372 -3.03 -13.48 13.30
N ALA A 373 -3.31 -12.19 13.33
CA ALA A 373 -4.20 -11.55 12.36
C ALA A 373 -3.49 -11.14 11.04
N ASN A 374 -2.34 -11.72 10.72
CA ASN A 374 -1.61 -11.41 9.49
C ASN A 374 -2.42 -11.84 8.26
N ILE A 375 -2.63 -10.92 7.31
CA ILE A 375 -3.39 -11.20 6.08
C ILE A 375 -2.75 -12.34 5.26
N HIS A 376 -1.42 -12.37 5.18
CA HIS A 376 -0.69 -13.45 4.49
C HIS A 376 -0.87 -14.84 5.13
N MET A 377 -1.47 -14.94 6.32
CA MET A 377 -1.80 -16.20 7.00
C MET A 377 -3.30 -16.56 6.91
N GLY A 378 -4.02 -15.97 5.95
CA GLY A 378 -5.46 -16.20 5.77
C GLY A 378 -6.34 -15.31 6.65
N GLY A 379 -5.76 -14.32 7.33
CA GLY A 379 -6.53 -13.32 8.08
C GLY A 379 -7.33 -12.40 7.15
N THR A 380 -8.46 -11.90 7.64
CA THR A 380 -9.32 -10.94 6.92
C THR A 380 -9.02 -9.51 7.37
N ALA A 381 -9.25 -8.53 6.49
CA ALA A 381 -9.08 -7.11 6.80
C ALA A 381 -10.38 -6.34 6.55
N SER A 382 -10.72 -5.43 7.46
CA SER A 382 -11.88 -4.53 7.34
C SER A 382 -11.51 -3.11 7.77
N ILE A 383 -12.12 -2.09 7.17
CA ILE A 383 -11.92 -0.71 7.63
C ILE A 383 -12.36 -0.61 9.08
N THR A 384 -11.56 0.09 9.89
CA THR A 384 -11.92 0.35 11.28
C THR A 384 -11.71 1.82 11.65
N LYS A 385 -12.63 2.35 12.46
CA LYS A 385 -12.48 3.66 13.08
C LYS A 385 -11.68 3.48 14.37
N ILE A 386 -10.59 4.23 14.48
CA ILE A 386 -9.72 4.21 15.64
C ILE A 386 -10.11 5.27 16.67
N SER A 387 -9.83 5.00 17.95
CA SER A 387 -10.02 5.93 19.06
C SER A 387 -8.94 7.03 19.05
N ALA A 388 -9.15 8.07 19.87
CA ALA A 388 -8.15 9.12 20.06
C ALA A 388 -6.85 8.58 20.68
N GLU A 389 -6.97 7.61 21.59
CA GLU A 389 -5.86 6.91 22.23
C GLU A 389 -5.05 6.11 21.20
N GLU A 390 -5.71 5.28 20.39
CA GLU A 390 -5.08 4.48 19.33
C GLU A 390 -4.36 5.36 18.31
N LYS A 391 -4.97 6.48 17.93
CA LYS A 391 -4.36 7.47 17.04
C LYS A 391 -3.11 8.09 17.68
N LYS A 392 -3.16 8.44 18.98
CA LYS A 392 -2.01 8.99 19.71
C LYS A 392 -0.86 7.98 19.76
N ILE A 393 -1.15 6.72 20.06
CA ILE A 393 -0.15 5.63 20.05
C ILE A 393 0.49 5.50 18.67
N ALA A 394 -0.31 5.45 17.60
CA ALA A 394 0.21 5.32 16.25
C ALA A 394 1.15 6.48 15.85
N LEU A 395 0.75 7.71 16.13
CA LEU A 395 1.54 8.89 15.79
C LEU A 395 2.82 8.99 16.63
N LEU A 396 2.73 8.71 17.94
CA LEU A 396 3.88 8.74 18.83
C LEU A 396 4.88 7.63 18.47
N ALA A 397 4.42 6.41 18.17
CA ALA A 397 5.29 5.31 17.77
C ALA A 397 6.08 5.61 16.49
N ALA A 398 5.40 6.14 15.46
CA ALA A 398 6.07 6.55 14.22
C ALA A 398 7.08 7.68 14.46
N LYS A 399 6.73 8.67 15.30
CA LYS A 399 7.62 9.77 15.67
C LYS A 399 8.85 9.28 16.44
N THR A 400 8.68 8.40 17.43
CA THR A 400 9.75 7.86 18.26
C THR A 400 10.82 7.15 17.44
N LEU A 401 10.41 6.41 16.40
CA LEU A 401 11.32 5.71 15.49
C LEU A 401 11.75 6.55 14.27
N ASN A 402 11.38 7.84 14.25
CA ASN A 402 11.63 8.77 13.15
C ASN A 402 11.17 8.23 11.77
N LEU A 403 10.04 7.52 11.75
CA LEU A 403 9.45 6.97 10.53
C LEU A 403 8.40 7.92 9.97
N LYS A 404 8.63 8.41 8.76
CA LYS A 404 7.66 9.22 8.02
C LYS A 404 6.56 8.36 7.43
N VAL A 405 6.87 7.13 7.01
CA VAL A 405 5.90 6.12 6.58
C VAL A 405 6.03 4.91 7.50
N ALA A 406 4.94 4.57 8.20
CA ALA A 406 4.95 3.45 9.13
C ALA A 406 3.61 2.70 9.15
N GLY A 407 3.68 1.37 9.28
CA GLY A 407 2.54 0.55 9.66
C GLY A 407 2.65 0.24 11.15
N VAL A 408 1.72 0.75 11.95
CA VAL A 408 1.72 0.57 13.41
C VAL A 408 0.63 -0.42 13.80
N ASP A 409 1.03 -1.53 14.42
CA ASP A 409 0.09 -2.56 14.92
C ASP A 409 -0.26 -2.30 16.37
N ILE A 410 -1.56 -2.22 16.65
CA ILE A 410 -2.13 -1.93 17.96
C ILE A 410 -3.11 -3.05 18.32
N ILE A 411 -3.07 -3.48 19.57
CA ILE A 411 -4.00 -4.45 20.14
C ILE A 411 -4.85 -3.79 21.22
N ARG A 412 -6.13 -4.15 21.28
CA ARG A 412 -7.03 -3.71 22.35
C ARG A 412 -6.95 -4.71 23.50
N GLY A 413 -6.38 -4.31 24.63
CA GLY A 413 -6.39 -5.09 25.87
C GLY A 413 -7.45 -4.59 26.84
N LYS A 414 -7.58 -5.27 27.98
CA LYS A 414 -8.49 -4.90 29.08
C LYS A 414 -8.20 -3.51 29.65
N ASN A 415 -6.92 -3.13 29.69
CA ASN A 415 -6.44 -1.90 30.31
C ASN A 415 -6.17 -0.77 29.30
N GLY A 416 -6.67 -0.88 28.07
CA GLY A 416 -6.46 0.10 27.01
C GLY A 416 -5.74 -0.45 25.79
N ALA A 417 -5.39 0.43 24.87
CA ALA A 417 -4.71 0.07 23.63
C ALA A 417 -3.21 -0.09 23.86
N MET A 418 -2.60 -1.12 23.28
CA MET A 418 -1.17 -1.40 23.38
C MET A 418 -0.54 -1.54 22.00
N LEU A 419 0.68 -1.06 21.86
CA LEU A 419 1.49 -1.18 20.66
C LEU A 419 2.13 -2.57 20.56
N LEU A 420 1.95 -3.25 19.44
CA LEU A 420 2.54 -4.56 19.15
C LEU A 420 3.84 -4.47 18.35
N GLU A 421 3.84 -3.72 17.25
CA GLU A 421 4.94 -3.63 16.30
C GLU A 421 4.85 -2.36 15.45
N VAL A 422 6.00 -1.82 15.04
CA VAL A 422 6.10 -0.74 14.05
C VAL A 422 6.89 -1.22 12.84
N ASN A 423 6.27 -1.16 11.66
CA ASN A 423 6.88 -1.56 10.40
C ASN A 423 7.25 -0.35 9.56
N SER A 424 8.53 -0.20 9.21
CA SER A 424 9.05 0.83 8.28
C SER A 424 8.76 0.55 6.80
N SER A 425 8.55 -0.73 6.49
CA SER A 425 8.27 -1.36 5.18
C SER A 425 6.80 -1.74 4.87
N PRO A 426 5.74 -1.03 5.32
CA PRO A 426 4.42 -1.64 5.41
C PRO A 426 3.80 -1.86 4.02
N GLY A 427 3.15 -3.01 3.78
CA GLY A 427 2.54 -3.36 2.49
C GLY A 427 1.24 -2.58 2.21
N LEU A 428 1.04 -2.17 0.96
CA LEU A 428 -0.07 -1.30 0.54
C LEU A 428 -1.33 -2.07 0.14
N GLU A 429 -1.20 -3.29 -0.37
CA GLU A 429 -2.31 -4.06 -0.98
C GLU A 429 -3.51 -4.23 -0.05
N GLY A 430 -3.28 -4.73 1.17
CA GLY A 430 -4.36 -4.95 2.13
C GLY A 430 -5.02 -3.66 2.62
N ILE A 431 -4.27 -2.56 2.74
CA ILE A 431 -4.80 -1.29 3.24
C ILE A 431 -5.51 -0.50 2.15
N GLU A 432 -4.95 -0.44 0.94
CA GLU A 432 -5.53 0.23 -0.21
C GLU A 432 -6.79 -0.51 -0.68
N GLY A 433 -6.74 -1.84 -0.78
CA GLY A 433 -7.90 -2.66 -1.14
C GLY A 433 -9.05 -2.57 -0.13
N ALA A 434 -8.74 -2.52 1.17
CA ALA A 434 -9.78 -2.37 2.20
C ALA A 434 -10.32 -0.93 2.28
N SER A 435 -9.44 0.08 2.25
CA SER A 435 -9.81 1.48 2.51
C SER A 435 -10.24 2.26 1.27
N ASN A 436 -9.92 1.80 0.06
CA ASN A 436 -10.04 2.53 -1.20
C ASN A 436 -9.40 3.92 -1.16
N LYS A 437 -8.35 4.08 -0.35
CA LYS A 437 -7.56 5.31 -0.28
C LYS A 437 -6.27 5.09 -1.04
N ASP A 438 -5.86 6.13 -1.76
CA ASP A 438 -4.55 6.21 -2.38
C ASP A 438 -3.48 6.51 -1.32
N ILE A 439 -2.85 5.45 -0.80
CA ILE A 439 -1.78 5.53 0.20
C ILE A 439 -0.44 5.76 -0.49
N ALA A 440 -0.21 5.16 -1.66
CA ALA A 440 0.97 5.39 -2.47
C ALA A 440 1.12 6.87 -2.86
N GLY A 441 0.07 7.53 -3.34
CA GLY A 441 0.10 8.97 -3.64
C GLY A 441 0.32 9.82 -2.40
N LYS A 442 -0.21 9.42 -1.22
CA LYS A 442 0.12 10.09 0.06
C LYS A 442 1.60 9.97 0.42
N MET A 443 2.26 8.87 0.06
CA MET A 443 3.72 8.73 0.22
C MET A 443 4.47 9.67 -0.71
N ILE A 444 4.05 9.81 -1.98
CA ILE A 444 4.66 10.75 -2.91
C ILE A 444 4.44 12.21 -2.47
N GLU A 445 3.22 12.56 -2.02
CA GLU A 445 2.94 13.87 -1.41
C GLU A 445 3.86 14.19 -0.23
N ALA A 446 4.24 13.17 0.56
CA ALA A 446 5.20 13.35 1.64
C ALA A 446 6.61 13.66 1.11
N VAL A 447 7.05 13.03 0.02
CA VAL A 447 8.32 13.35 -0.65
C VAL A 447 8.30 14.78 -1.17
N GLU A 448 7.27 15.15 -1.94
CA GLU A 448 7.12 16.50 -2.51
C GLU A 448 7.18 17.58 -1.43
N LYS A 449 6.41 17.39 -0.35
CA LYS A 449 6.35 18.36 0.75
C LYS A 449 7.71 18.55 1.42
N ASP A 450 8.44 17.47 1.65
CA ASP A 450 9.72 17.54 2.37
C ASP A 450 10.84 18.11 1.49
N LEU A 451 10.77 17.88 0.17
CA LEU A 451 11.62 18.53 -0.83
C LEU A 451 11.12 19.93 -1.25
N LYS A 452 10.00 20.41 -0.68
CA LYS A 452 9.35 21.68 -1.03
C LYS A 452 9.02 21.81 -2.52
N TYR A 453 8.77 20.69 -3.19
CA TYR A 453 8.36 20.67 -4.59
C TYR A 453 6.95 21.23 -4.73
N THR A 454 6.79 22.17 -5.66
CA THR A 454 5.48 22.71 -6.08
C THR A 454 5.36 22.51 -7.57
N LYS A 455 4.28 21.84 -8.00
CA LYS A 455 3.97 21.69 -9.42
C LYS A 455 3.75 23.06 -10.05
N GLU A 456 4.52 23.40 -11.08
CA GLU A 456 4.23 24.58 -11.91
C GLU A 456 2.86 24.38 -12.57
N LYS A 457 2.01 25.42 -12.49
CA LYS A 457 0.60 25.36 -12.92
C LYS A 457 0.44 25.41 -14.42
#